data_AF-A0A062V107-F1
#
_entry.id   AF-A0A062V107-F1
#
_cell.length_a   1.000
_cell.length_b   1.000
_cell.length_c   1.000
_cell.angle_alpha   90.00
_cell.angle_beta   90.00
_cell.angle_gamma   90.00
#
_symmetry.space_group_name_H-M   'P 1'
#
loop_
_entity.id
_entity.type
_entity.pdbx_description
1 polymer ?
#
loop_
_entity_poly.entity_id
_entity_poly.type
_entity_poly.pdbx_seq_one_letter_code
_entity_poly.pdbx_strand_id
1 'polypeptide(L)'
;MENENKTIEPEKDAVLAKLERMLASMPENSRQPILNLINKRKVELGLLKSELPHAGYKLKKAHEKRKPISKERKDSLQKIAMTVGTVKETERVIPSDIDIKNESLKKDRKIIEEVDSYKY
;
A
#
# COMPACT_ATOMS: atom_id res chain seq x y z
N MET A 1 11.81 -38.71 1.04
CA MET A 1 10.54 -37.95 1.03
C MET A 1 10.74 -36.79 0.09
N GLU A 2 10.41 -36.98 -1.19
CA GLU A 2 10.46 -35.91 -2.18
C GLU A 2 9.00 -35.54 -2.49
N ASN A 3 8.67 -34.28 -2.23
CA ASN A 3 7.33 -33.76 -2.40
C ASN A 3 7.03 -33.67 -3.91
N GLU A 4 6.26 -34.64 -4.41
CA GLU A 4 5.59 -34.55 -5.69
C GLU A 4 4.60 -33.38 -5.65
N ASN A 5 5.01 -32.23 -6.18
CA ASN A 5 4.09 -31.18 -6.57
C ASN A 5 3.23 -31.74 -7.71
N LYS A 6 2.14 -32.42 -7.35
CA LYS A 6 1.01 -32.71 -8.24
C LYS A 6 0.41 -31.37 -8.64
N THR A 7 1.01 -30.80 -9.68
CA THR A 7 0.45 -29.67 -10.42
C THR A 7 -0.77 -30.23 -11.11
N ILE A 8 -1.95 -29.89 -10.60
CA ILE A 8 -3.23 -30.17 -11.23
C ILE A 8 -3.20 -29.37 -12.54
N GLU A 9 -2.74 -30.00 -13.63
CA GLU A 9 -2.73 -29.35 -14.94
C GLU A 9 -4.18 -29.06 -15.33
N PRO A 10 -4.54 -27.78 -15.53
CA PRO A 10 -5.91 -27.42 -15.83
C PRO A 10 -6.19 -27.88 -17.26
N GLU A 11 -7.37 -28.42 -17.54
CA GLU A 11 -7.84 -28.86 -18.86
C GLU A 11 -7.56 -27.85 -20.02
N LYS A 12 -7.34 -26.59 -19.66
CA LYS A 12 -6.92 -25.49 -20.54
C LYS A 12 -5.59 -25.75 -21.27
N ASP A 13 -4.63 -26.45 -20.65
CA ASP A 13 -3.36 -26.79 -21.29
C ASP A 13 -3.52 -27.87 -22.36
N ALA A 14 -4.42 -28.84 -22.15
CA ALA A 14 -4.67 -29.91 -23.11
C ALA A 14 -5.28 -29.38 -24.43
N VAL A 15 -6.19 -28.40 -24.34
CA VAL A 15 -6.80 -27.77 -25.52
C VAL A 15 -5.78 -26.94 -26.29
N LEU A 16 -4.94 -26.17 -25.59
CA LEU A 16 -3.85 -25.39 -26.21
C LEU A 16 -2.85 -26.31 -26.93
N ALA A 17 -2.42 -27.38 -26.28
CA ALA A 17 -1.49 -28.35 -26.88
C ALA A 17 -2.09 -29.04 -28.12
N LYS A 18 -3.39 -29.34 -28.12
CA LYS A 18 -4.08 -29.89 -29.30
C LYS A 18 -4.12 -28.90 -30.46
N LEU A 19 -4.40 -27.62 -30.17
CA LEU A 19 -4.38 -26.56 -31.17
C LEU A 19 -2.99 -26.34 -31.77
N GLU A 20 -1.94 -26.41 -30.96
CA GLU A 20 -0.55 -26.31 -31.44
C GLU A 20 -0.18 -27.46 -32.38
N ARG A 21 -0.62 -28.70 -32.09
CA ARG A 21 -0.43 -29.84 -33.00
C ARG A 21 -1.18 -29.66 -34.31
N MET A 22 -2.42 -29.18 -34.27
CA MET A 22 -3.21 -28.89 -35.48
C MET A 22 -2.58 -27.75 -36.31
N LEU A 23 -1.92 -26.80 -35.66
CA LEU A 23 -1.20 -25.72 -36.34
C LEU A 23 0.09 -26.18 -37.00
N ALA A 24 0.74 -27.22 -36.47
CA ALA A 24 1.95 -27.78 -37.06
C ALA A 24 1.68 -28.43 -38.44
N SER A 25 0.45 -28.89 -38.70
CA SER A 25 0.07 -29.48 -40.00
C SER A 25 -0.46 -28.45 -41.01
N MET A 26 -0.53 -27.16 -40.67
CA MET A 26 -1.00 -26.11 -41.56
C MET A 26 0.14 -25.39 -42.30
N PRO A 27 -0.11 -24.86 -43.51
CA PRO A 27 0.84 -24.00 -44.23
C PRO A 27 1.23 -22.75 -43.43
N GLU A 28 2.49 -22.30 -43.57
CA GLU A 28 3.06 -21.16 -42.83
C GLU A 28 2.17 -19.90 -42.86
N ASN A 29 1.61 -19.59 -44.04
CA ASN A 29 0.82 -18.38 -44.28
C ASN A 29 -0.51 -18.35 -43.51
N SER A 30 -1.17 -19.49 -43.34
CA SER A 30 -2.41 -19.60 -42.56
C SER A 30 -2.14 -19.84 -41.07
N ARG A 31 -0.96 -20.33 -40.73
CA ARG A 31 -0.52 -20.59 -39.36
C ARG A 31 -0.23 -19.32 -38.57
N GLN A 32 0.39 -18.31 -39.19
CA GLN A 32 0.83 -17.08 -38.51
C GLN A 32 -0.28 -16.29 -37.81
N PRO A 33 -1.45 -16.03 -38.42
CA PRO A 33 -2.54 -15.31 -37.75
C PRO A 33 -3.07 -16.05 -36.51
N ILE A 34 -3.13 -17.38 -36.58
CA ILE A 34 -3.68 -18.22 -35.52
C ILE A 34 -2.66 -18.34 -34.37
N LEU A 35 -1.36 -18.48 -34.67
CA LEU A 35 -0.30 -18.44 -33.67
C LEU A 35 -0.30 -17.11 -32.90
N ASN A 36 -0.48 -16.00 -33.60
CA ASN A 36 -0.59 -14.68 -32.96
C ASN A 36 -1.77 -14.61 -32.00
N LEU A 37 -2.91 -15.21 -32.36
CA LEU A 37 -4.09 -15.27 -31.50
C LEU A 37 -3.85 -16.13 -30.25
N ILE A 38 -3.19 -17.28 -30.41
CA ILE A 38 -2.81 -18.17 -29.30
C ILE A 38 -1.84 -17.46 -28.35
N ASN A 39 -0.80 -16.80 -28.88
CA ASN A 39 0.18 -16.10 -28.07
C ASN A 39 -0.45 -14.95 -27.27
N LYS A 40 -1.38 -14.19 -27.87
CA LYS A 40 -2.18 -13.18 -27.15
C LYS A 40 -2.95 -13.82 -26.01
N ARG A 41 -3.63 -14.94 -26.26
CA ARG A 41 -4.41 -15.63 -25.22
C ARG A 41 -3.53 -16.20 -24.10
N LYS A 42 -2.34 -16.71 -24.42
CA LYS A 42 -1.38 -17.16 -23.40
C LYS A 42 -0.86 -16.02 -22.54
N VAL A 43 -0.65 -14.83 -23.12
CA VAL A 43 -0.30 -13.62 -22.39
C VAL A 43 -1.44 -13.19 -21.45
N GLU A 44 -2.70 -13.16 -21.94
CA GLU A 44 -3.87 -12.85 -21.12
C GLU A 44 -4.07 -13.82 -19.95
N LEU A 45 -3.79 -15.11 -20.17
CA LEU A 45 -3.86 -16.15 -19.16
C LEU A 45 -2.64 -16.16 -18.21
N GLY A 46 -1.63 -15.32 -18.45
CA GLY A 46 -0.40 -15.28 -17.66
C GLY A 46 0.53 -16.49 -17.87
N LEU A 47 0.25 -17.34 -18.85
CA LEU A 47 1.06 -18.51 -19.20
C LEU A 47 2.32 -18.13 -20.02
N LEU A 48 2.28 -16.98 -20.69
CA LEU A 48 3.40 -16.43 -21.43
C LEU A 48 3.69 -15.00 -20.96
N LYS A 49 4.98 -14.68 -20.76
CA LYS A 49 5.39 -13.31 -20.47
C LYS A 49 5.21 -12.47 -21.74
N SER A 50 4.49 -11.35 -21.63
CA SER A 50 4.41 -10.40 -22.73
C SER A 50 5.79 -9.85 -23.05
N GLU A 51 6.18 -9.84 -24.32
CA GLU A 51 7.39 -9.16 -24.78
C GLU A 51 7.22 -7.63 -24.79
N LEU A 52 5.97 -7.16 -24.71
CA LEU A 52 5.67 -5.75 -24.61
C LEU A 52 6.18 -5.21 -23.26
N PRO A 53 6.88 -4.04 -23.26
CA PRO A 53 7.22 -3.38 -22.02
C PRO A 53 5.93 -3.08 -21.26
N HIS A 54 5.95 -3.25 -19.93
CA HIS A 54 4.81 -2.89 -19.09
C HIS A 54 4.38 -1.45 -19.41
N ALA A 55 3.21 -1.31 -20.02
CA ALA A 55 2.59 -0.03 -20.34
C ALA A 55 2.02 0.57 -19.04
N GLY A 56 2.90 0.83 -18.08
CA GLY A 56 2.58 1.42 -16.80
C GLY A 56 3.51 2.58 -16.54
N TYR A 57 2.94 3.71 -16.14
CA TYR A 57 3.70 4.80 -15.54
C TYR A 57 4.31 4.25 -14.25
N LYS A 58 5.63 4.03 -14.24
CA LYS A 58 6.34 3.78 -12.97
C LYS A 58 6.31 5.09 -12.20
N LEU A 59 5.43 5.19 -11.21
CA LEU A 59 5.52 6.26 -10.22
C LEU A 59 6.94 6.24 -9.69
N LYS A 60 7.68 7.33 -9.91
CA LYS A 60 8.99 7.50 -9.27
C LYS A 60 8.72 7.42 -7.78
N LYS A 61 9.07 6.28 -7.17
CA LYS A 61 9.06 6.18 -5.71
C LYS A 61 9.98 7.30 -5.25
N ALA A 62 9.41 8.32 -4.61
CA ALA A 62 10.19 9.32 -3.94
C ALA A 62 11.03 8.54 -2.93
N HIS A 63 12.32 8.37 -3.22
CA HIS A 63 13.28 8.03 -2.20
C HIS A 63 13.42 9.28 -1.34
N GLU A 64 12.39 9.56 -0.53
CA GLU A 64 12.58 10.40 0.63
C GLU A 64 13.62 9.69 1.47
N LYS A 65 14.85 10.21 1.42
CA LYS A 65 15.91 9.82 2.31
C LYS A 65 15.34 9.98 3.71
N ARG A 66 15.11 8.87 4.42
CA ARG A 66 14.62 8.89 5.80
C ARG A 66 15.57 9.81 6.58
N LYS A 67 15.07 10.98 6.98
CA LYS A 67 15.86 11.91 7.79
C LYS A 67 16.26 11.16 9.06
N PRO A 68 17.54 11.21 9.48
CA PRO A 68 17.96 10.55 10.70
C PRO A 68 17.12 11.11 11.87
N ILE A 69 16.45 10.21 12.58
CA ILE A 69 15.68 10.57 13.77
C ILE A 69 16.69 11.02 14.85
N SER A 70 16.52 12.23 15.39
CA SER A 70 17.38 12.75 16.46
C SER A 70 17.33 11.85 17.71
N LYS A 71 18.41 11.81 18.49
CA LYS A 71 18.49 10.99 19.72
C LYS A 71 17.36 11.35 20.70
N GLU A 72 17.10 12.64 20.89
CA GLU A 72 16.01 13.15 21.73
C GLU A 72 14.63 12.61 21.32
N ARG A 73 14.37 12.49 20.01
CA ARG A 73 13.09 11.97 19.50
C ARG A 73 12.97 10.46 19.69
N LYS A 74 14.08 9.73 19.70
CA LYS A 74 14.08 8.29 20.04
C LYS A 74 13.83 8.08 21.53
N ASP A 75 14.47 8.89 22.37
CA ASP A 75 14.32 8.81 23.82
C ASP A 75 12.90 9.18 24.27
N SER A 76 12.28 10.17 23.62
CA SER A 76 10.88 10.52 23.88
C SER A 76 9.91 9.41 23.44
N LEU A 77 10.11 8.82 22.25
CA LEU A 77 9.32 7.67 21.79
C LEU A 77 9.46 6.47 22.73
N GLN A 78 10.66 6.22 23.24
CA GLN A 78 10.91 5.15 24.21
C GLN A 78 10.19 5.42 25.54
N LYS A 79 10.22 6.65 26.06
CA LYS A 79 9.48 7.04 27.28
C LYS A 79 7.97 6.87 27.09
N ILE A 80 7.43 7.26 25.94
CA ILE A 80 6.00 7.09 25.62
C ILE A 80 5.64 5.61 25.52
N ALA A 81 6.48 4.80 24.86
CA ALA A 81 6.28 3.36 24.75
C ALA A 81 6.28 2.65 26.11
N MET A 82 7.04 3.18 27.08
CA MET A 82 7.07 2.65 28.44
C MET A 82 5.84 3.04 29.29
N THR A 83 5.13 4.10 28.93
CA THR A 83 3.96 4.60 29.69
C THR A 83 2.62 4.23 29.07
N VAL A 84 2.57 3.83 27.79
CA VAL A 84 1.33 3.34 27.17
C VAL A 84 0.86 2.05 27.85
N GLY A 85 -0.37 2.06 28.36
CA GLY A 85 -1.00 0.92 29.04
C GLY A 85 -0.67 0.79 30.54
N THR A 86 0.21 1.63 31.10
CA THR A 86 0.45 1.66 32.55
C THR A 86 -0.38 2.76 33.21
N VAL A 87 -1.31 2.39 34.08
CA VAL A 87 -2.01 3.33 34.97
C VAL A 87 -1.22 3.38 36.27
N LYS A 88 -0.59 4.52 36.57
CA LYS A 88 -0.03 4.77 37.91
C LYS A 88 -1.13 5.43 38.74
N GLU A 89 -1.55 4.78 39.82
CA GLU A 89 -2.37 5.44 40.83
C GLU A 89 -1.59 6.64 41.36
N THR A 90 -2.12 7.84 41.17
CA THR A 90 -1.56 9.04 41.80
C THR A 90 -1.74 8.89 43.30
N GLU A 91 -0.65 8.92 44.05
CA GLU A 91 -0.68 8.97 45.52
C GLU A 91 -1.64 10.07 45.97
N ARG A 92 -2.72 9.63 46.61
CA ARG A 92 -3.73 10.39 47.37
C ARG A 92 -3.60 11.91 47.24
N VAL A 93 -4.16 12.46 46.18
CA VAL A 93 -4.49 13.89 46.15
C VAL A 93 -5.58 14.09 47.20
N ILE A 94 -5.20 14.62 48.35
CA ILE A 94 -6.17 15.10 49.35
C ILE A 94 -6.91 16.25 48.65
N PRO A 95 -8.24 16.17 48.47
CA PRO A 95 -8.99 17.30 47.93
C PRO A 95 -8.88 18.45 48.94
N SER A 96 -8.02 19.41 48.64
CA SER A 96 -8.04 20.71 49.30
C SER A 96 -9.14 21.53 48.65
N ASP A 97 -10.14 21.94 49.43
CA ASP A 97 -11.14 22.90 48.98
C ASP A 97 -10.43 24.16 48.50
N ILE A 98 -10.50 24.42 47.19
CA ILE A 98 -9.97 25.64 46.61
C ILE A 98 -10.97 26.73 46.94
N ASP A 99 -10.62 27.60 47.90
CA ASP A 99 -11.38 28.81 48.19
C ASP A 99 -11.28 29.73 46.96
N ILE A 100 -12.27 29.66 46.08
CA ILE A 100 -12.35 30.51 44.89
C ILE A 100 -12.59 31.93 45.37
N LYS A 101 -11.51 32.70 45.56
CA LYS A 101 -11.64 34.15 45.65
C LYS A 101 -12.26 34.63 44.35
N ASN A 102 -13.31 35.44 44.46
CA ASN A 102 -14.06 36.03 43.34
C ASN A 102 -13.20 36.98 42.50
N GLU A 103 -12.12 36.49 41.89
CA GLU A 103 -11.44 37.20 40.82
C GLU A 103 -12.16 36.95 39.51
N SER A 104 -12.44 38.03 38.81
CA SER A 104 -13.13 37.99 37.54
C SER A 104 -12.25 37.28 36.49
N LEU A 105 -12.79 36.21 35.90
CA LEU A 105 -12.16 35.54 34.76
C LEU A 105 -11.86 36.57 33.67
N LYS A 106 -10.57 36.77 33.37
CA LYS A 106 -10.14 37.61 32.27
C LYS A 106 -10.67 36.99 30.97
N LYS A 107 -11.59 37.69 30.32
CA LYS A 107 -12.13 37.28 29.02
C LYS A 107 -11.02 37.44 27.98
N ASP A 108 -10.52 36.32 27.46
CA ASP A 108 -9.61 36.36 26.33
C ASP A 108 -10.31 37.03 25.13
N ARG A 109 -9.56 37.91 24.46
CA ARG A 109 -10.04 38.74 23.35
C ARG A 109 -10.49 37.84 22.19
N LYS A 110 -11.69 38.11 21.67
CA LYS A 110 -12.20 37.50 20.43
C LYS A 110 -11.21 37.75 19.30
N ILE A 111 -10.75 36.68 18.66
CA ILE A 111 -10.00 36.73 17.41
C ILE A 111 -10.99 37.21 16.33
N ILE A 112 -10.63 38.30 15.65
CA ILE A 112 -11.45 38.96 14.62
C ILE A 112 -11.47 38.09 13.35
N GLU A 113 -12.64 38.05 12.74
CA GLU A 113 -13.05 37.26 11.58
C GLU A 113 -12.18 37.44 10.33
N GLU A 114 -12.28 36.39 9.52
CA GLU A 114 -11.67 36.10 8.23
C GLU A 114 -11.77 37.25 7.22
N VAL A 115 -10.64 37.56 6.57
CA VAL A 115 -10.64 38.31 5.31
C VAL A 115 -10.38 37.31 4.19
N ASP A 116 -11.44 36.97 3.47
CA ASP A 116 -11.43 36.12 2.28
C ASP A 116 -10.57 36.78 1.19
N SER A 117 -9.46 36.13 0.82
CA SER A 117 -8.41 36.71 -0.03
C SER A 117 -8.51 36.31 -1.50
N TYR A 118 -9.55 35.60 -1.94
CA TYR A 118 -9.72 35.19 -3.34
C TYR A 118 -10.64 36.14 -4.12
N LYS A 119 -10.12 37.33 -4.43
CA LYS A 119 -10.61 38.14 -5.54
C LYS A 119 -9.45 38.77 -6.29
N TYR A 120 -8.75 37.99 -7.13
CA TYR A 120 -8.05 38.46 -8.34
C TYR A 120 -7.86 37.30 -9.30
#